data_AF-A0A6I2V3H8-F1
#
_entry.id   AF-A0A6I2V3H8-F1
#
_cell.length_a   1.000
_cell.length_b   1.000
_cell.length_c   1.000
_cell.angle_alpha   90.00
_cell.angle_beta   90.00
_cell.angle_gamma   90.00
#
_symmetry.space_group_name_H-M   'P 1'
#
loop_
_entity.id
_entity.type
_entity.pdbx_description
1 polymer ?
#
loop_
_entity_poly.entity_id
_entity_poly.type
_entity_poly.pdbx_seq_one_letter_code
_entity_poly.pdbx_strand_id
1 'polypeptide(L)'
;DTWVDQEFAIGSAIIKAGGPVKRCVATTRNPKSGVVDLKTLKLIGGYRGRQESRFGTGFNFGIYATCVQPGTISIGDQIIKL
;
A
#
# COMPACT_ATOMS: atom_id res chain seq x y z
N ASP A 1 -8.34 -2.24 -3.24
CA ASP A 1 -8.34 -1.21 -4.31
C ASP A 1 -9.47 -0.19 -4.20
N THR A 2 -10.57 -0.48 -3.50
CA THR A 2 -11.77 0.39 -3.44
C THR A 2 -11.71 1.51 -2.40
N TRP A 3 -10.57 1.69 -1.71
CA TRP A 3 -10.43 2.62 -0.59
C TRP A 3 -9.98 4.02 -1.01
N VAL A 4 -9.70 4.24 -2.30
CA VAL A 4 -9.18 5.53 -2.80
C VAL A 4 -10.12 6.68 -2.39
N ASP A 5 -9.51 7.75 -1.87
CA ASP A 5 -10.14 8.97 -1.37
C ASP A 5 -11.13 8.79 -0.21
N GLN A 6 -11.13 7.62 0.44
CA GLN A 6 -11.98 7.34 1.61
C GLN A 6 -11.22 7.61 2.92
N GLU A 7 -11.97 7.97 3.96
CA GLU A 7 -11.45 8.15 5.30
C GLU A 7 -11.86 6.98 6.19
N PHE A 8 -10.96 6.63 7.11
CA PHE A 8 -11.16 5.51 8.03
C PHE A 8 -10.71 5.91 9.43
N ALA A 9 -11.52 5.55 10.41
CA ALA A 9 -11.11 5.51 11.81
C ALA A 9 -10.47 4.16 12.12
N ILE A 10 -9.33 4.20 12.81
CA ILE A 10 -8.61 3.03 13.33
C ILE A 10 -8.12 3.41 14.72
N GLY A 11 -8.59 2.71 15.76
CA GLY A 11 -8.33 3.11 17.14
C GLY A 11 -8.81 4.55 17.39
N SER A 12 -7.88 5.44 17.75
CA SER A 12 -8.13 6.89 17.92
C SER A 12 -7.63 7.76 16.76
N ALA A 13 -7.05 7.16 15.73
CA ALA A 13 -6.53 7.86 14.56
C ALA A 13 -7.55 7.92 13.43
N ILE A 14 -7.48 8.97 12.62
CA ILE A 14 -8.20 9.07 11.34
C ILE A 14 -7.17 9.13 10.21
N ILE A 15 -7.31 8.24 9.24
CA ILE A 15 -6.49 8.21 8.04
C ILE A 15 -7.34 8.43 6.79
N LYS A 16 -6.77 9.14 5.81
CA LYS A 16 -7.32 9.25 4.47
C LYS A 16 -6.51 8.40 3.51
N ALA A 17 -7.16 7.42 2.90
CA ALA A 17 -6.56 6.63 1.85
C ALA A 17 -6.42 7.48 0.57
N GLY A 18 -5.20 7.53 0.03
CA GLY A 18 -4.88 8.23 -1.21
C GLY A 18 -4.83 7.27 -2.40
N GLY A 19 -3.79 7.43 -3.22
CA GLY A 19 -3.60 6.62 -4.42
C GLY A 19 -2.81 5.32 -4.22
N PRO A 20 -2.83 4.43 -5.23
CA PRO A 20 -2.10 3.16 -5.19
C PRO A 20 -0.58 3.34 -5.13
N VAL A 21 0.11 2.38 -4.52
CA VAL A 21 1.57 2.36 -4.39
C VAL A 21 2.21 1.64 -5.57
N LYS A 22 2.89 2.37 -6.46
CA LYS A 22 3.71 1.78 -7.52
C LYS A 22 4.93 1.08 -6.93
N ARG A 23 5.12 -0.21 -7.24
CA ARG A 23 6.27 -0.99 -6.76
C ARG A 23 7.46 -0.87 -7.70
N CYS A 24 8.64 -0.97 -7.12
CA CYS A 24 9.93 -1.02 -7.82
C CYS A 24 10.67 -2.32 -7.49
N VAL A 25 11.85 -2.50 -8.08
CA VAL A 25 12.69 -3.70 -7.91
C VAL A 25 13.15 -3.93 -6.47
N ALA A 26 13.02 -2.96 -5.56
CA ALA A 26 13.36 -3.15 -4.15
C ALA A 26 12.58 -4.32 -3.51
N THR A 27 11.36 -4.62 -3.98
CA THR A 27 10.55 -5.73 -3.47
C THR A 27 11.06 -7.12 -3.86
N THR A 28 12.07 -7.22 -4.72
CA THR A 28 12.66 -8.49 -5.16
C THR A 28 13.80 -8.95 -4.26
N ARG A 29 14.20 -8.14 -3.28
CA ARG A 29 15.31 -8.47 -2.37
C ARG A 29 14.79 -9.09 -1.09
N ASN A 30 15.40 -10.19 -0.69
CA ASN A 30 15.16 -10.80 0.62
C ASN A 30 15.50 -9.80 1.73
N PRO A 31 14.62 -9.54 2.71
CA PRO A 31 14.90 -8.57 3.77
C PRO A 31 16.00 -9.00 4.74
N LYS A 32 16.28 -10.31 4.87
CA LYS A 32 17.33 -10.85 5.74
C LYS A 32 18.70 -10.90 5.06
N SER A 33 18.77 -11.37 3.81
CA SER A 33 20.04 -11.61 3.10
C SER A 33 20.38 -10.57 2.04
N GLY A 34 19.43 -9.73 1.61
CA GLY A 34 19.63 -8.70 0.58
C GLY A 34 19.78 -9.22 -0.86
N VAL A 35 19.88 -10.54 -1.06
CA VAL A 35 19.96 -11.16 -2.39
C VAL A 35 18.60 -11.15 -3.08
N VAL A 36 18.62 -11.24 -4.41
CA VAL A 36 17.40 -11.40 -5.20
C VAL A 36 17.05 -12.89 -5.25
N ASP A 37 16.03 -13.29 -4.49
CA ASP A 37 15.56 -14.68 -4.35
C ASP A 37 14.18 -14.89 -4.98
N LEU A 38 13.32 -13.86 -4.96
CA LEU A 38 12.00 -13.88 -5.58
C LEU A 38 11.82 -12.68 -6.52
N LYS A 39 11.40 -12.94 -7.77
CA LYS A 39 11.09 -11.89 -8.76
C LYS A 39 9.72 -11.23 -8.47
N THR A 40 9.51 -10.76 -7.25
CA THR A 40 8.24 -10.23 -6.73
C THR A 40 7.60 -9.19 -7.65
N LEU A 41 8.39 -8.25 -8.20
CA LEU A 41 7.88 -7.25 -9.13
C LEU A 41 7.27 -7.87 -10.41
N LYS A 42 7.92 -8.90 -10.98
CA LYS A 42 7.40 -9.62 -12.15
C LYS A 42 6.13 -10.39 -11.79
N LEU A 43 6.09 -11.03 -10.62
CA LEU A 43 4.92 -11.77 -10.16
C LEU A 43 3.71 -10.84 -9.97
N ILE A 44 3.89 -9.70 -9.29
CA ILE A 44 2.85 -8.68 -9.14
C ILE A 44 2.34 -8.22 -10.50
N GLY A 45 3.24 -7.89 -11.43
CA GLY A 45 2.87 -7.47 -12.78
C GLY A 45 2.10 -8.55 -13.55
N GLY A 46 2.44 -9.83 -13.34
CA GLY A 46 1.81 -10.96 -14.03
C GLY A 46 0.31 -11.10 -13.77
N TYR A 47 -0.16 -10.81 -12.55
CA TYR A 47 -1.59 -10.96 -12.22
C TYR A 47 -2.35 -9.63 -12.09
N ARG A 48 -1.65 -8.51 -11.83
CA ARG A 48 -2.31 -7.18 -11.70
C ARG A 48 -2.28 -6.35 -12.97
N GLY A 49 -1.37 -6.66 -13.90
CA GLY A 49 -1.13 -5.84 -15.09
C GLY A 49 -0.54 -4.46 -14.75
N ARG A 50 -0.37 -3.63 -15.79
CA ARG A 50 0.07 -2.23 -15.64
C ARG A 50 -1.13 -1.35 -15.28
N GLN A 51 -0.94 -0.46 -14.33
CA GLN A 51 -1.97 0.39 -13.74
C GLN A 51 -1.41 1.80 -13.55
N GLU A 52 -2.27 2.82 -13.66
CA GLU A 52 -1.89 4.21 -13.41
C GLU A 52 -1.64 4.47 -11.91
N SER A 53 -0.75 5.42 -11.63
CA SER A 53 -0.48 5.91 -10.28
C SER A 53 0.00 7.36 -10.35
N ARG A 54 0.07 8.05 -9.21
CA ARG A 54 0.66 9.40 -9.15
C ARG A 54 2.12 9.48 -9.64
N PHE A 55 2.80 8.34 -9.71
CA PHE A 55 4.17 8.23 -10.21
C PHE A 55 4.23 7.65 -11.63
N GLY A 56 3.13 7.69 -12.39
CA GLY A 56 2.99 7.11 -13.73
C GLY A 56 2.65 5.62 -13.71
N THR A 57 2.52 5.05 -14.91
CA THR A 57 2.10 3.66 -15.13
C THR A 57 3.11 2.65 -14.58
N GLY A 58 2.65 1.66 -13.83
CA GLY A 58 3.49 0.58 -13.32
C GLY A 58 2.70 -0.56 -12.69
N PHE A 59 3.36 -1.38 -11.88
CA PHE A 59 2.69 -2.44 -11.12
C PHE A 59 2.39 -1.94 -9.71
N ASN A 60 1.11 -1.75 -9.42
CA ASN A 60 0.69 -1.21 -8.14
C ASN A 60 0.39 -2.31 -7.13
N PHE A 61 0.84 -2.15 -5.88
CA PHE A 61 0.55 -3.06 -4.78
C PHE A 61 0.60 -2.36 -3.42
N GLY A 62 -0.59 -2.08 -2.87
CA GLY A 62 -0.79 -1.27 -1.67
C GLY A 62 -1.40 0.10 -1.97
N ILE A 63 -1.66 0.87 -0.93
CA ILE A 63 -2.24 2.23 -0.99
C ILE A 63 -1.45 3.16 -0.07
N TYR A 64 -1.21 4.40 -0.51
CA TYR A 64 -0.70 5.44 0.38
C TYR A 64 -1.85 5.96 1.24
N ALA A 65 -1.56 6.37 2.48
CA ALA A 65 -2.52 7.04 3.33
C ALA A 65 -1.87 8.23 4.02
N THR A 66 -2.69 9.23 4.33
CA THR A 66 -2.30 10.41 5.11
C THR A 66 -2.97 10.32 6.47
N CYS A 67 -2.23 10.60 7.54
CA CYS A 67 -2.81 10.77 8.87
C CYS A 67 -3.53 12.12 8.92
N VAL A 68 -4.86 12.10 9.00
CA VAL A 68 -5.70 13.31 9.09
C VAL A 68 -5.81 13.75 10.54
N GLN A 69 -6.00 12.79 11.46
CA GLN A 69 -5.98 13.02 12.90
C GLN A 69 -4.99 12.04 13.56
N PRO A 70 -3.96 12.55 14.26
CA PRO A 70 -3.06 11.71 15.04
C PRO A 70 -3.81 10.95 16.14
N GLY A 71 -3.38 9.72 16.40
CA GLY A 71 -3.93 8.88 17.44
C GLY A 71 -3.13 7.60 17.60
N THR A 72 -3.47 6.83 18.63
CA THR A 72 -2.90 5.50 18.85
C THR A 72 -3.74 4.45 18.13
N ILE A 73 -3.04 3.50 17.49
CA ILE A 73 -3.59 2.30 16.89
C ILE A 73 -2.96 1.07 17.54
N SER A 74 -3.71 -0.02 17.62
CA SER A 74 -3.27 -1.30 18.18
C SER A 74 -3.67 -2.47 17.26
N ILE A 75 -2.96 -3.59 17.39
CA ILE A 75 -3.34 -4.84 16.71
C ILE A 75 -4.75 -5.22 17.19
N GLY A 76 -5.65 -5.46 16.23
CA GLY A 76 -7.04 -5.82 16.50
C GLY A 76 -8.03 -4.66 16.41
N ASP A 77 -7.56 -3.42 16.28
CA ASP A 77 -8.45 -2.28 16.03
C ASP A 77 -9.23 -2.48 14.74
N GLN A 78 -10.53 -2.18 14.81
CA GLN A 78 -11.39 -2.19 13.62
C GLN A 78 -11.03 -1.04 12.69
N ILE A 79 -11.21 -1.29 11.40
CA ILE A 79 -11.10 -0.27 10.36
C ILE A 79 -12.53 0.11 9.98
N ILE A 80 -12.96 1.28 10.44
CA ILE A 80 -14.31 1.78 10.24
C ILE A 80 -14.25 2.88 9.18
N LYS A 81 -14.99 2.70 8.09
CA LYS A 81 -15.13 3.73 7.07
C LYS A 81 -16.00 4.87 7.61
N LEU A 82 -15.53 6.11 7.42
CA LEU A 82 -16.25 7.33 7.78
C LEU A 82 -17.15 7.82 6.64
#